data_AF-A0A9Q3ZIA7-F1
#
_entry.id   AF-A0A9Q3ZIA7-F1
#
_cell.length_a   1.000
_cell.length_b   1.000
_cell.length_c   1.000
_cell.angle_alpha   90.00
_cell.angle_beta   90.00
_cell.angle_gamma   90.00
#
_symmetry.space_group_name_H-M   'P 1'
#
loop_
_entity.id
_entity.type
_entity.pdbx_description
1 polymer ?
#
loop_
_entity_poly.entity_id
_entity_poly.type
_entity_poly.pdbx_seq_one_letter_code
_entity_poly.pdbx_strand_id
1 'polypeptide(L)' 'MNASLSTASLNPRDTLPEEQRQRCEVWTRVMGYHRPVSQFNPGKKSEHRQRRHFCEQQARLNG' A
#
# COMPACT_ATOMS: atom_id res chain seq x y z
N MET A 1 -37.62 -0.05 1.19
CA MET A 1 -37.03 -0.31 2.52
C MET A 1 -35.58 0.14 2.45
N ASN A 2 -35.36 1.24 3.17
CA ASN A 2 -34.23 2.15 3.28
C ASN A 2 -32.83 1.50 3.33
N ALA A 3 -32.04 1.72 2.28
CA ALA A 3 -30.59 1.58 2.31
C ALA A 3 -30.02 2.64 3.27
N SER A 4 -29.62 2.21 4.46
CA SER A 4 -28.84 3.03 5.39
C SER A 4 -27.40 3.04 4.89
N LEU A 5 -27.08 3.95 3.97
CA LEU A 5 -25.70 4.23 3.60
C LEU A 5 -25.11 5.16 4.67
N SER A 6 -24.25 4.60 5.51
CA SER A 6 -23.44 5.35 6.46
C SER A 6 -22.66 6.41 5.70
N THR A 7 -22.92 7.69 5.99
CA THR A 7 -22.15 8.81 5.45
C THR A 7 -20.80 8.87 6.16
N ALA A 8 -19.92 7.91 5.84
CA ALA A 8 -18.51 8.03 6.20
C ALA A 8 -17.97 9.28 5.49
N SER A 9 -17.35 10.18 6.25
CA SER A 9 -16.69 11.37 5.74
C SER A 9 -15.66 10.96 4.67
N LEU A 10 -16.04 11.12 3.40
CA LEU A 10 -15.15 10.84 2.27
C LEU A 10 -14.15 11.98 2.18
N ASN A 11 -12.86 11.65 2.26
CA ASN A 11 -11.81 12.61 1.98
C ASN A 11 -11.98 13.05 0.51
N PRO A 12 -11.93 14.36 0.16
CA PRO A 12 -12.13 14.84 -1.21
C PRO A 12 -11.15 14.27 -2.25
N ARG A 13 -10.06 13.66 -1.79
CA ARG A 13 -9.06 12.98 -2.63
C ARG A 13 -9.51 11.59 -3.09
N ASP A 14 -10.44 10.97 -2.38
CA ASP A 14 -10.92 9.62 -2.68
C ASP A 14 -12.02 9.62 -3.75
N THR A 15 -12.53 10.80 -4.13
CA THR A 15 -13.66 10.98 -5.06
C THR A 15 -13.25 11.27 -6.51
N LEU A 16 -11.97 11.09 -6.89
CA LEU A 16 -11.54 11.31 -8.28
C LEU A 16 -12.11 10.20 -9.20
N PRO A 17 -12.82 10.54 -10.30
CA PRO A 17 -13.31 9.56 -11.27
C PRO A 17 -12.17 8.72 -11.88
N GLU A 18 -12.44 7.47 -12.23
CA GLU A 18 -11.41 6.51 -12.66
C GLU A 18 -10.71 6.96 -13.95
N GLU A 19 -11.45 7.54 -14.89
CA GLU A 19 -10.94 8.07 -16.15
C GLU A 19 -9.98 9.25 -15.99
N GLN A 20 -10.02 9.92 -14.83
CA GLN A 20 -9.14 11.04 -14.50
C GLN A 20 -7.91 10.61 -13.68
N ARG A 21 -7.82 9.33 -13.27
CA ARG A 21 -6.71 8.82 -12.47
C ARG A 21 -5.50 8.52 -13.35
N GLN A 22 -4.34 9.03 -12.94
CA GLN A 22 -3.06 8.66 -13.52
C GLN A 22 -2.47 7.47 -12.74
N ARG A 23 -1.98 6.45 -13.46
CA ARG A 23 -1.26 5.34 -12.82
C ARG A 23 0.05 5.86 -12.22
N CYS A 24 0.23 5.63 -10.92
CA CYS A 24 1.50 5.86 -10.24
C CYS A 24 2.37 4.60 -10.25
N GLU A 25 3.68 4.79 -10.44
CA GLU A 25 4.64 3.70 -10.24
C GLU A 25 5.24 3.78 -8.84
N VAL A 26 5.17 2.65 -8.11
CA VAL A 26 5.76 2.54 -6.78
C VAL A 26 7.17 1.99 -6.92
N TRP A 27 8.14 2.69 -6.34
CA TRP A 27 9.55 2.29 -6.32
C TRP A 27 9.96 1.88 -4.91
N THR A 28 10.73 0.81 -4.79
CA THR A 28 11.23 0.30 -3.51
C THR A 28 12.69 -0.06 -3.60
N ARG A 29 13.38 -0.03 -2.46
CA ARG A 29 14.78 -0.44 -2.36
C ARG A 29 14.90 -1.97 -2.33
N VAL A 30 15.66 -2.52 -3.26
CA VAL A 30 16.02 -3.94 -3.36
C VAL A 30 17.54 -4.06 -3.31
N MET A 31 18.07 -4.69 -2.26
CA MET A 31 19.50 -4.98 -2.12
C MET A 31 20.44 -3.77 -2.35
N GLY A 32 19.97 -2.54 -2.13
CA GLY A 32 20.80 -1.34 -2.25
C GLY A 32 20.33 -0.32 -3.31
N TYR A 33 19.56 -0.73 -4.31
CA TYR A 33 19.12 0.14 -5.42
C TYR A 33 17.59 0.23 -5.50
N HIS A 34 17.09 1.26 -6.19
CA HIS A 34 15.65 1.43 -6.42
C HIS A 34 15.19 0.61 -7.62
N ARG A 35 14.10 -0.15 -7.44
CA ARG A 35 13.45 -0.93 -8.48
C ARG A 35 11.94 -0.67 -8.43
N PRO A 36 11.27 -0.49 -9.58
CA PRO A 36 9.83 -0.36 -9.58
C PRO A 36 9.18 -1.70 -9.20
N VAL A 37 8.13 -1.63 -8.39
CA VAL A 37 7.39 -2.80 -7.90
C VAL A 37 6.71 -3.54 -9.06
N SER A 38 6.32 -2.81 -10.11
CA SER A 38 5.76 -3.34 -11.36
C SER A 38 6.64 -4.40 -12.02
N GLN A 39 7.97 -4.31 -11.86
CA GLN A 39 8.95 -5.21 -12.45
C GLN A 39 9.21 -6.46 -11.60
N PHE A 40 8.52 -6.67 -10.48
CA PHE A 40 8.78 -7.84 -9.63
C PHE A 40 8.37 -9.12 -10.35
N ASN A 41 9.29 -10.08 -10.44
CA ASN A 41 8.99 -11.43 -10.88
C ASN A 41 8.28 -12.22 -9.75
N PRO A 42 7.69 -13.40 -10.03
CA PRO A 42 6.94 -14.17 -9.02
C PRO A 42 7.75 -14.50 -7.76
N GLY A 43 9.02 -14.87 -7.92
CA GLY A 43 9.91 -15.14 -6.78
C GLY A 43 10.11 -13.92 -5.89
N LYS A 44 10.34 -12.74 -6.47
CA LYS A 44 10.50 -11.49 -5.73
C LYS A 44 9.20 -11.06 -5.04
N LYS A 45 8.04 -11.27 -5.67
CA LYS A 45 6.73 -11.04 -5.03
C LYS A 45 6.52 -11.96 -3.82
N SER A 46 7.00 -13.20 -3.89
CA SER A 46 6.93 -14.15 -2.76
C SER A 46 7.83 -13.72 -1.61
N GLU A 47 9.11 -13.43 -1.89
CA GLU A 47 10.04 -12.94 -0.87
C GLU A 47 9.56 -11.63 -0.24
N HIS A 48 9.05 -10.69 -1.02
CA HIS A 48 8.56 -9.42 -0.49
C HIS A 48 7.39 -9.61 0.49
N ARG A 49 6.45 -10.52 0.19
CA ARG A 49 5.31 -10.84 1.08
C ARG A 49 5.74 -11.47 2.41
N GLN A 50 6.91 -12.12 2.43
CA GLN A 50 7.46 -12.73 3.65
C GLN A 50 8.28 -11.76 4.50
N ARG A 51 8.50 -10.52 4.03
CA ARG A 51 9.23 -9.51 4.80
C ARG A 51 8.44 -9.13 6.04
N ARG A 52 9.13 -9.11 7.18
CA ARG A 52 8.60 -8.54 8.41
C ARG A 52 8.97 -7.07 8.48
N HIS A 53 7.97 -6.23 8.70
CA HIS A 53 8.17 -4.80 8.92
C HIS A 53 8.39 -4.54 10.40
N PHE A 54 9.19 -3.51 10.69
CA PHE A 54 9.30 -3.00 12.04
C PHE A 54 7.94 -2.43 12.48
N CYS A 55 7.53 -2.78 13.70
CA CYS A 55 6.34 -2.24 14.35
C CYS A 55 6.78 -1.55 15.64
N GLU A 56 6.67 -0.22 15.67
CA GLU A 56 7.13 0.58 16.81
C GLU A 56 6.42 0.21 18.11
N GLN A 57 5.11 -0.01 18.06
CA GLN A 57 4.32 -0.41 19.22
C GLN A 57 4.80 -1.74 19.82
N GLN A 58 5.10 -2.73 18.97
CA GLN A 58 5.63 -4.02 19.42
C GLN A 58 7.05 -3.89 19.99
N ALA A 59 7.87 -2.95 19.51
CA ALA A 59 9.21 -2.73 20.04
C ALA A 59 9.18 -2.09 21.44
N ARG A 60 8.23 -1.18 21.70
CA ARG A 60 8.09 -0.49 23.00
C ARG A 60 7.55 -1.39 24.12
N LEU A 61 6.74 -2.40 23.82
CA LEU A 61 6.17 -3.31 24.82
C LEU A 61 7.16 -4.38 25.32
N ASN A 62 8.28 -4.57 24.63
CA ASN A 62 9.28 -5.60 24.91
C ASN A 62 10.58 -5.04 25.52
N GLY A 63 10.60 -3.76 25.93
CA GLY A 63 11.73 -3.10 26.60
C GLY A 63 11.32 -2.59 27.97
#